data_AF-A0A318S7Y0-F1
#
_entry.id   AF-A0A318S7Y0-F1
#
_cell.length_a   1.000
_cell.length_b   1.000
_cell.length_c   1.000
_cell.angle_alpha   90.00
_cell.angle_beta   90.00
_cell.angle_gamma   90.00
#
_symmetry.space_group_name_H-M   'P 1'
#
loop_
_entity.id
_entity.type
_entity.pdbx_description
1 polymer ?
#
loop_
_entity_poly.entity_id
_entity_poly.type
_entity_poly.pdbx_seq_one_letter_code
_entity_poly.pdbx_strand_id
1 'polypeptide(L)'
;MRAFLLTASLVAVSTASAQRAVEYGTLVSSTLGYGWEDPRGAVPLERDIARFASRLNCRVNSFNGLLNCLGRQGWDLAVTYQDASTTTSGRVTAQVFVFKRVR
;
A
#
# COMPACT_ATOMS: atom_id res chain seq x y z
N MET A 1 -16.30 64.47 3.08
CA MET A 1 -15.64 63.92 4.28
C MET A 1 -15.84 62.41 4.27
N ARG A 2 -14.75 61.62 4.42
CA ARG A 2 -14.62 60.33 5.14
C ARG A 2 -15.74 59.28 4.97
N ALA A 3 -15.52 58.00 4.75
CA ALA A 3 -14.33 57.17 4.84
C ALA A 3 -14.74 55.71 4.58
N PHE A 4 -13.80 54.96 4.01
CA PHE A 4 -13.45 53.58 4.35
C PHE A 4 -14.38 52.42 3.92
N LEU A 5 -13.82 51.69 2.95
CA LEU A 5 -13.98 50.26 2.70
C LEU A 5 -13.91 49.43 3.99
N LEU A 6 -14.76 48.40 4.08
CA LEU A 6 -14.51 47.24 4.93
C LEU A 6 -14.93 45.97 4.17
N THR A 7 -13.90 45.36 3.58
CA THR A 7 -13.78 43.95 3.26
C THR A 7 -14.26 43.08 4.42
N ALA A 8 -15.32 42.29 4.20
CA ALA A 8 -15.59 41.11 5.01
C ALA A 8 -15.42 39.90 4.10
N SER A 9 -14.20 39.39 4.10
CA SER A 9 -13.80 38.10 3.56
C SER A 9 -14.82 37.05 4.01
N LEU A 10 -15.61 36.51 3.08
CA LEU A 10 -16.28 35.24 3.36
C LEU A 10 -15.17 34.23 3.58
N VAL A 11 -15.04 33.85 4.84
CA VAL A 11 -14.23 32.75 5.33
C VAL A 11 -14.53 31.57 4.41
N ALA A 12 -13.60 31.29 3.50
CA ALA A 12 -13.42 29.96 2.97
C ALA A 12 -13.16 29.11 4.21
N VAL A 13 -14.22 28.51 4.75
CA VAL A 13 -14.10 27.43 5.71
C VAL A 13 -13.44 26.33 4.91
N SER A 14 -12.11 26.35 4.93
CA SER A 14 -11.25 25.34 4.39
C SER A 14 -11.57 24.05 5.14
N THR A 15 -12.61 23.34 4.71
CA THR A 15 -12.79 21.90 4.95
C THR A 15 -11.77 21.10 4.13
N ALA A 16 -10.55 21.63 3.99
CA ALA A 16 -9.34 20.86 3.82
C ALA A 16 -8.89 20.37 5.21
N SER A 17 -9.84 19.97 6.06
CA SER A 17 -9.57 19.10 7.19
C SER A 17 -9.21 17.72 6.62
N ALA A 18 -7.98 17.63 6.14
CA ALA A 18 -7.12 16.45 6.12
C ALA A 18 -7.87 15.12 6.28
N GLN A 19 -8.70 14.74 5.30
CA GLN A 19 -8.95 13.34 5.02
C GLN A 19 -7.64 12.81 4.45
N ARG A 20 -6.75 12.53 5.39
CA ARG A 20 -5.52 11.80 5.20
C ARG A 20 -5.96 10.43 4.69
N ALA A 21 -6.07 10.30 3.37
CA ALA A 21 -6.49 9.10 2.69
C ALA A 21 -5.67 7.95 3.26
N VAL A 22 -6.36 6.93 3.77
CA VAL A 22 -5.68 5.74 4.28
C VAL A 22 -5.12 5.02 3.06
N GLU A 23 -3.80 5.01 2.91
CA GLU A 23 -3.13 4.26 1.84
C GLU A 23 -3.08 2.78 2.23
N TYR A 24 -3.53 1.92 1.33
CA TYR A 24 -3.44 0.47 1.48
C TYR A 24 -2.55 -0.11 0.38
N GLY A 25 -1.74 -1.10 0.73
CA GLY A 25 -0.93 -1.86 -0.21
C GLY A 25 -1.29 -3.33 -0.14
N THR A 26 -1.28 -4.04 -1.26
CA THR A 26 -1.60 -5.46 -1.33
C THR A 26 -0.39 -6.22 -1.85
N LEU A 27 0.13 -7.14 -1.04
CA LEU A 27 1.14 -8.11 -1.43
C LEU A 27 0.46 -9.43 -1.73
N VAL A 28 0.66 -9.95 -2.93
CA VAL A 28 0.26 -11.30 -3.31
C VAL A 28 1.49 -12.19 -3.28
N SER A 29 1.40 -13.33 -2.60
CA SER A 29 2.37 -14.41 -2.66
C SER A 29 1.68 -15.64 -3.24
N SER A 30 2.17 -16.13 -4.37
CA SER A 30 1.58 -17.29 -5.05
C SER A 30 2.63 -18.25 -5.58
N THR A 31 2.18 -19.40 -6.08
CA THR A 31 3.05 -20.34 -6.81
C THR A 31 3.67 -19.72 -8.06
N LEU A 32 3.07 -18.65 -8.61
CA LEU A 32 3.58 -17.92 -9.77
C LEU A 32 4.57 -16.80 -9.41
N GLY A 33 4.70 -16.47 -8.12
CA GLY A 33 5.62 -15.44 -7.62
C GLY A 33 4.94 -14.43 -6.69
N TYR A 34 5.60 -13.28 -6.54
CA TYR A 34 5.22 -12.20 -5.65
C TYR A 34 4.83 -10.95 -6.44
N GLY A 35 3.72 -10.31 -6.07
CA GLY A 35 3.22 -9.09 -6.69
C GLY A 35 2.86 -8.06 -5.64
N TRP A 36 2.96 -6.77 -5.97
CA TRP A 36 2.59 -5.68 -5.07
C TRP A 36 1.73 -4.66 -5.81
N GLU A 37 0.71 -4.13 -5.14
CA GLU A 37 -0.09 -3.02 -5.65
C GLU A 37 -0.37 -2.03 -4.53
N ASP A 38 -0.11 -0.75 -4.78
CA ASP A 38 -0.49 0.36 -3.90
C ASP A 38 -0.94 1.56 -4.75
N PRO A 39 -1.39 2.69 -4.16
CA PRO A 39 -1.86 3.86 -4.91
C PRO A 39 -0.80 4.51 -5.82
N ARG A 40 0.48 4.15 -5.68
CA ARG A 40 1.61 4.67 -6.46
C ARG A 40 1.91 3.77 -7.66
N GLY A 41 1.38 2.54 -7.68
CA GLY A 41 1.44 1.65 -8.83
C GLY A 41 1.51 0.18 -8.45
N ALA A 42 1.63 -0.65 -9.48
CA ALA A 42 1.75 -2.10 -9.35
C ALA A 42 3.16 -2.57 -9.74
N VAL A 43 3.72 -3.45 -8.92
CA VAL A 43 4.88 -4.29 -9.27
C VAL A 43 4.33 -5.62 -9.74
N PRO A 44 4.56 -5.99 -11.02
CA PRO A 44 4.04 -7.24 -11.57
C PRO A 44 4.67 -8.45 -10.88
N LEU A 45 3.99 -9.60 -11.02
CA LEU A 45 4.43 -10.87 -10.47
C LEU A 45 5.88 -11.18 -10.85
N GLU A 46 6.69 -11.50 -9.86
CA GLU A 46 8.10 -11.87 -9.99
C GLU A 46 8.38 -13.12 -9.15
N ARG A 47 8.97 -14.16 -9.76
CA ARG A 47 9.21 -15.44 -9.09
C ARG A 47 10.37 -15.36 -8.10
N ASP A 48 11.40 -14.59 -8.46
CA ASP A 48 12.57 -14.42 -7.62
C ASP A 48 12.30 -13.37 -6.55
N ILE A 49 12.29 -13.78 -5.28
CA ILE A 49 11.97 -12.88 -4.18
C ILE A 49 12.98 -11.75 -4.01
N ALA A 50 14.27 -11.97 -4.32
CA ALA A 50 15.28 -10.93 -4.20
C ALA A 50 15.12 -9.87 -5.28
N ARG A 51 14.79 -10.29 -6.51
CA ARG A 51 14.45 -9.39 -7.62
C ARG A 51 13.14 -8.65 -7.38
N PHE A 52 12.13 -9.32 -6.82
CA PHE A 52 10.89 -8.67 -6.43
C PHE A 52 11.13 -7.62 -5.33
N ALA A 53 11.83 -8.00 -4.27
CA ALA A 53 12.13 -7.11 -3.15
C ALA A 53 12.91 -5.88 -3.60
N SER A 54 13.86 -6.02 -4.54
CA SER A 54 14.63 -4.88 -5.03
C SER A 54 13.76 -3.83 -5.75
N ARG A 55 12.70 -4.26 -6.45
CA ARG A 55 11.71 -3.34 -7.06
C ARG A 55 10.91 -2.56 -6.01
N LEU A 56 10.77 -3.11 -4.81
CA LEU A 56 10.17 -2.45 -3.65
C LEU A 56 11.20 -1.71 -2.78
N ASN A 57 12.41 -1.45 -3.30
CA ASN A 57 13.52 -0.83 -2.57
C ASN A 57 13.94 -1.62 -1.30
N CYS A 58 13.76 -2.93 -1.32
CA CYS A 58 14.19 -3.85 -0.27
C CYS A 58 15.36 -4.72 -0.73
N ARG A 59 16.38 -4.90 0.12
CA ARG A 59 17.52 -5.80 -0.14
C ARG A 59 17.44 -7.03 0.75
N VAL A 60 16.60 -7.98 0.38
CA VAL A 60 16.30 -9.21 1.14
C VAL A 60 16.07 -10.38 0.19
N ASN A 61 16.22 -11.61 0.68
CA ASN A 61 16.06 -12.85 -0.09
C ASN A 61 15.05 -13.82 0.53
N SER A 62 14.24 -13.36 1.49
CA SER A 62 13.24 -14.17 2.19
C SER A 62 11.94 -13.39 2.39
N PHE A 63 10.83 -14.12 2.50
CA PHE A 63 9.51 -13.53 2.66
C PHE A 63 9.39 -12.74 3.96
N ASN A 64 9.86 -13.30 5.08
CA ASN A 64 9.91 -12.57 6.34
C ASN A 64 10.82 -11.32 6.26
N GLY A 65 11.93 -11.40 5.52
CA GLY A 65 12.77 -10.22 5.26
C GLY A 65 12.03 -9.12 4.52
N LEU A 66 11.21 -9.49 3.54
CA LEU A 66 10.37 -8.56 2.77
C LEU A 66 9.31 -7.91 3.67
N LEU A 67 8.56 -8.69 4.45
CA LEU A 67 7.56 -8.17 5.39
C LEU A 67 8.19 -7.16 6.37
N ASN A 68 9.34 -7.50 6.95
CA ASN A 68 10.08 -6.61 7.83
C ASN A 68 10.57 -5.34 7.12
N CYS A 69 10.94 -5.44 5.84
CA CYS A 69 11.33 -4.28 5.06
C CYS A 69 10.15 -3.35 4.80
N LEU A 70 8.98 -3.87 4.43
CA LEU A 70 7.76 -3.10 4.26
C LEU A 70 7.35 -2.40 5.57
N GLY A 71 7.45 -3.10 6.71
CA GLY A 71 7.27 -2.52 8.04
C GLY A 71 8.17 -1.30 8.29
N ARG A 72 9.47 -1.42 8.00
CA ARG A 72 10.41 -0.28 8.11
C ARG A 72 10.12 0.86 7.13
N GLN A 73 9.45 0.57 6.02
CA GLN A 73 8.97 1.59 5.08
C GLN A 73 7.67 2.26 5.52
N GLY A 74 7.09 1.88 6.67
CA GLY A 74 5.85 2.44 7.20
C GLY A 74 4.59 1.70 6.75
N TRP A 75 4.69 0.41 6.40
CA TRP A 75 3.55 -0.44 6.07
C TRP A 75 3.27 -1.43 7.19
N ASP A 76 2.14 -1.31 7.87
CA ASP A 76 1.70 -2.30 8.86
C ASP A 76 0.77 -3.32 8.22
N LEU A 77 1.01 -4.60 8.52
CA LEU A 77 0.13 -5.69 8.09
C LEU A 77 -1.22 -5.55 8.80
N ALA A 78 -2.29 -5.36 8.03
CA ALA A 78 -3.64 -5.19 8.54
C ALA A 78 -4.45 -6.49 8.47
N VAL A 79 -4.42 -7.17 7.32
CA VAL A 79 -5.23 -8.37 7.06
C VAL A 79 -4.40 -9.36 6.24
N THR A 80 -4.65 -10.65 6.44
CA THR A 80 -4.12 -11.72 5.59
C THR A 80 -5.25 -12.68 5.26
N TYR A 81 -5.38 -13.08 4.00
CA TYR A 81 -6.36 -14.07 3.57
C TYR A 81 -5.83 -14.93 2.43
N GLN A 82 -6.46 -16.08 2.22
CA GLN A 82 -6.19 -16.94 1.07
C GLN A 82 -7.17 -16.58 -0.03
N ASP A 83 -6.68 -16.35 -1.25
CA ASP A 83 -7.55 -16.03 -2.38
C ASP A 83 -8.04 -17.33 -3.03
N ALA A 84 -9.25 -17.74 -2.66
CA ALA A 84 -9.89 -18.95 -3.16
C ALA A 84 -10.17 -18.90 -4.68
N SER A 85 -10.12 -17.74 -5.33
CA SER A 85 -10.25 -17.65 -6.78
C SER A 85 -9.00 -18.17 -7.52
N THR A 86 -7.86 -18.25 -6.82
CA THR A 86 -6.59 -18.75 -7.36
C THR A 86 -6.38 -20.23 -7.05
N THR A 87 -7.39 -21.07 -7.26
CA THR A 87 -7.23 -22.51 -7.06
C THR A 87 -6.62 -23.21 -8.27
N THR A 88 -5.62 -24.06 -8.06
CA THR A 88 -5.12 -25.01 -9.07
C THR A 88 -5.19 -26.41 -8.48
N SER A 89 -5.92 -27.31 -9.13
CA SER A 89 -6.15 -28.69 -8.65
C SER A 89 -6.71 -28.75 -7.22
N GLY A 90 -7.65 -27.86 -6.88
CA GLY A 90 -8.33 -27.83 -5.58
C GLY A 90 -7.50 -27.25 -4.42
N ARG A 91 -6.29 -26.73 -4.67
CA ARG A 91 -5.48 -26.03 -3.66
C ARG A 91 -5.43 -24.55 -3.96
N VAL A 92 -5.64 -23.72 -2.94
CA VAL A 92 -5.43 -22.27 -3.05
C VAL A 92 -3.96 -22.01 -3.33
N THR A 93 -3.67 -21.23 -4.37
CA THR A 93 -2.30 -20.98 -4.82
C THR A 93 -1.79 -19.60 -4.50
N ALA A 94 -2.63 -18.67 -4.02
CA ALA A 94 -2.23 -17.34 -3.58
C ALA A 94 -2.66 -17.02 -2.14
N GLN A 95 -1.73 -16.43 -1.41
CA GLN A 95 -1.95 -15.76 -0.14
C GLN A 95 -1.81 -14.26 -0.34
N VAL A 96 -2.79 -13.51 0.17
CA VAL A 96 -2.87 -12.06 0.02
C VAL A 96 -2.66 -11.42 1.39
N PHE A 97 -1.78 -10.41 1.43
CA PHE A 97 -1.43 -9.65 2.61
C PHE A 97 -1.76 -8.19 2.34
N VAL A 98 -2.70 -7.64 3.10
CA VAL A 98 -3.11 -6.24 2.99
C VAL A 98 -2.39 -5.44 4.06
N PHE A 99 -1.70 -4.41 3.63
CA PHE A 99 -0.97 -3.47 4.45
C PHE A 99 -1.69 -2.14 4.51
N LYS A 100 -1.59 -1.47 5.64
CA LYS A 100 -2.01 -0.10 5.84
C LYS A 100 -0.79 0.77 6.05
N ARG A 101 -0.75 1.93 5.40
CA ARG A 101 0.32 2.91 5.61
C ARG A 101 0.18 3.54 6.99
N VAL A 102 1.23 3.41 7.79
CA VAL A 102 1.42 4.08 9.08
C VAL A 102 2.33 5.28 8.82
N ARG A 103 2.00 6.42 9.42
CA ARG A 103 2.79 7.64 9.24
C ARG A 103 4.13 7.57 9.94
#